data_AF-A0A9U8EBJ6-F1
#
_entry.id   AF-A0A9U8EBJ6-F1
#
_cell.length_a   1.000
_cell.length_b   1.000
_cell.length_c   1.000
_cell.angle_alpha   90.00
_cell.angle_beta   90.00
_cell.angle_gamma   90.00
#
_symmetry.space_group_name_H-M   'P 1'
#
loop_
_entity.id
_entity.type
_entity.pdbx_description
1 polymer ?
#
loop_
_entity_poly.entity_id
_entity_poly.type
_entity_poly.pdbx_seq_one_letter_code
_entity_poly.pdbx_strand_id
1 'polypeptide(L)'
;MLQRSLKYVCSDFITAVWYNTPPPSCARRLFDVPCLSCLARRSVCVAIAAFLLTYFLIMDILLFKRFAQIQLSQDSSVGREDEVYSPLTHFSVKGLLNDHPSQFIVVPSTEYVDSILGFSNRFITPDVISYSHLLCGFIAGKFLASNHLLDRRIGVMLYEFRTWLDSLDGTVYRAQAGLRLKYHSNHSSSGYFIDSIFDTFGGFFLCLGIFYYLKKRFGVGHGELQANGYKLHSNIPDAVVTLDNDRTTTESYSERYLLWKTFLFGLSLAVAGKCWDLAVDDFTNVYEYQFKKESSFSTMQTEYSHSHVTLVIFYLWRLCGGQSVLNYVLIAIFLDKTWQFLQYMPYVFLGASSLLYIATCIYLFQVSSALHL
;
A
#
# COMPACT_ATOMS: atom_id res chain seq x y z
N MET A 1 -17.16 36.32 8.50
CA MET A 1 -17.51 35.52 9.71
C MET A 1 -17.81 34.05 9.39
N LEU A 2 -18.65 33.73 8.40
CA LEU A 2 -18.98 32.34 8.03
C LEU A 2 -17.75 31.44 7.74
N GLN A 3 -16.77 31.96 6.99
CA GLN A 3 -15.59 31.19 6.59
C GLN A 3 -14.61 30.90 7.76
N ARG A 4 -14.61 31.74 8.81
CA ARG A 4 -13.88 31.47 10.06
C ARG A 4 -14.63 30.43 10.90
N SER A 5 -15.96 30.54 11.00
CA SER A 5 -16.80 29.58 11.74
C SER A 5 -16.68 28.15 11.20
N LEU A 6 -16.75 27.96 9.87
CA LEU A 6 -16.61 26.64 9.25
C LEU A 6 -15.23 25.99 9.48
N LYS A 7 -14.16 26.79 9.51
CA LYS A 7 -12.80 26.29 9.80
C LYS A 7 -12.69 25.74 11.22
N TYR A 8 -13.28 26.42 12.21
CA TYR A 8 -13.28 25.94 13.60
C TYR A 8 -14.15 24.69 13.75
N VAL A 9 -15.38 24.70 13.21
CA VAL A 9 -16.29 23.55 13.30
C VAL A 9 -15.72 22.29 12.64
N CYS A 10 -15.08 22.39 11.47
CA CYS A 10 -14.50 21.24 10.79
C CYS A 10 -13.24 20.72 11.51
N SER A 11 -12.39 21.62 12.00
CA SER A 11 -11.21 21.27 12.81
C SER A 11 -11.60 20.58 14.12
N ASP A 12 -12.63 21.07 14.78
CA ASP A 12 -13.14 20.54 16.05
C ASP A 12 -13.83 19.19 15.85
N PHE A 13 -14.57 19.00 14.74
CA PHE A 13 -15.18 17.72 14.40
C PHE A 13 -14.14 16.64 14.07
N ILE A 14 -13.16 16.92 13.21
CA ILE A 14 -12.10 15.95 12.87
C ILE A 14 -11.31 15.58 14.13
N THR A 15 -10.98 16.58 14.96
CA THR A 15 -10.28 16.33 16.22
C THR A 15 -11.15 15.51 17.18
N ALA A 16 -12.44 15.81 17.33
CA ALA A 16 -13.34 15.02 18.16
C ALA A 16 -13.44 13.56 17.68
N VAL A 17 -13.61 13.37 16.36
CA VAL A 17 -13.78 12.04 15.75
C VAL A 17 -12.50 11.23 15.75
N TRP A 18 -11.30 11.82 15.67
CA TRP A 18 -10.04 11.06 15.56
C TRP A 18 -9.24 11.01 16.85
N TYR A 19 -9.28 12.08 17.64
CA TYR A 19 -8.51 12.22 18.86
C TYR A 19 -9.30 11.76 20.10
N ASN A 20 -10.56 12.20 20.26
CA ASN A 20 -11.31 12.02 21.51
C ASN A 20 -12.09 10.70 21.63
N THR A 21 -12.54 10.13 20.51
CA THR A 21 -13.27 8.85 20.56
C THR A 21 -12.31 7.66 20.48
N PRO A 22 -12.41 6.64 21.33
CA PRO A 22 -11.68 5.39 21.12
C PRO A 22 -12.31 4.59 19.96
N PRO A 23 -11.55 3.69 19.29
CA PRO A 23 -12.15 2.74 18.35
C PRO A 23 -13.13 1.80 19.06
N PRO A 24 -14.08 1.18 18.33
CA PRO A 24 -15.08 0.28 18.91
C PRO A 24 -14.44 -0.85 19.74
N SER A 25 -14.83 -0.98 21.00
CA SER A 25 -14.28 -1.98 21.93
C SER A 25 -14.70 -3.43 21.62
N CYS A 26 -15.73 -3.63 20.80
CA CYS A 26 -16.16 -4.95 20.33
C CYS A 26 -15.07 -5.67 19.53
N ALA A 27 -14.27 -4.93 18.76
CA ALA A 27 -13.18 -5.51 18.00
C ALA A 27 -12.12 -6.13 18.93
N ARG A 28 -11.78 -5.47 20.05
CA ARG A 28 -10.81 -6.04 21.02
C ARG A 28 -11.26 -7.37 21.59
N ARG A 29 -12.55 -7.52 21.87
CA ARG A 29 -13.14 -8.76 22.41
C ARG A 29 -13.05 -9.95 21.44
N LEU A 30 -13.01 -9.70 20.13
CA LEU A 30 -12.75 -10.74 19.12
C LEU A 30 -11.28 -11.19 19.09
N PHE A 31 -10.35 -10.36 19.58
CA PHE A 31 -8.91 -10.63 19.59
C PHE A 31 -8.38 -11.11 20.96
N ASP A 32 -9.21 -11.13 22.01
CA ASP A 32 -8.94 -11.82 23.28
C ASP A 32 -8.94 -13.36 23.14
N VAL A 33 -9.09 -13.88 21.91
CA VAL A 33 -9.01 -15.31 21.59
C VAL A 33 -7.53 -15.75 21.57
N PRO A 34 -7.13 -16.82 22.30
CA PRO A 34 -5.74 -17.24 22.47
C PRO A 34 -4.94 -17.43 21.17
N CYS A 35 -5.60 -17.84 20.08
CA CYS A 35 -4.98 -18.07 18.78
C CYS A 35 -4.31 -16.82 18.18
N LEU A 36 -4.98 -15.65 18.28
CA LEU A 36 -4.48 -14.38 17.75
C LEU A 36 -3.35 -13.78 18.60
N SER A 37 -3.37 -14.04 19.91
CA SER A 37 -2.26 -13.69 20.81
C SER A 37 -0.97 -14.49 20.48
N CYS A 38 -1.11 -15.70 19.93
CA CYS A 38 0.02 -16.52 19.48
C CYS A 38 0.66 -15.97 18.20
N LEU A 39 -0.15 -15.50 17.24
CA LEU A 39 0.32 -14.82 16.03
C LEU A 39 1.11 -13.54 16.34
N ALA A 40 0.81 -12.88 17.47
CA ALA A 40 1.54 -11.70 17.94
C ALA A 40 2.91 -12.01 18.56
N ARG A 41 3.29 -13.29 18.75
CA ARG A 41 4.61 -13.66 19.26
C ARG A 41 5.68 -13.39 18.22
N ARG A 42 6.78 -12.77 18.64
CA ARG A 42 7.91 -12.42 17.77
C ARG A 42 8.43 -13.60 16.94
N SER A 43 8.56 -14.78 17.53
CA SER A 43 9.03 -15.98 16.82
C SER A 43 8.09 -16.40 15.69
N VAL A 44 6.77 -16.31 15.91
CA VAL A 44 5.75 -16.62 14.90
C VAL A 44 5.77 -15.57 13.79
N CYS A 45 5.83 -14.27 14.12
CA CYS A 45 5.96 -13.20 13.12
C CYS A 45 7.21 -13.38 12.26
N VAL A 46 8.35 -13.73 12.85
CA VAL A 46 9.61 -13.96 12.11
C VAL A 46 9.49 -15.19 11.22
N ALA A 47 8.88 -16.28 11.70
CA ALA A 47 8.66 -17.48 10.90
C ALA A 47 7.73 -17.20 9.70
N ILE A 48 6.63 -16.47 9.91
CA ILE A 48 5.71 -16.05 8.84
C ILE A 48 6.44 -15.13 7.84
N ALA A 49 7.20 -14.15 8.32
CA ALA A 49 7.97 -13.27 7.45
C ALA A 49 9.00 -14.04 6.61
N ALA A 50 9.74 -14.99 7.21
CA ALA A 50 10.69 -15.84 6.50
C ALA A 50 10.00 -16.73 5.45
N PHE A 51 8.85 -17.30 5.80
CA PHE A 51 8.02 -18.07 4.87
C PHE A 51 7.55 -17.21 3.69
N LEU A 52 6.98 -16.03 3.95
CA LEU A 52 6.51 -15.12 2.91
C LEU A 52 7.64 -14.62 2.02
N LEU A 53 8.80 -14.26 2.59
CA LEU A 53 9.96 -13.85 1.81
C LEU A 53 10.46 -14.98 0.90
N THR A 54 10.48 -16.21 1.39
CA THR A 54 10.87 -17.38 0.61
C THR A 54 9.84 -17.67 -0.50
N TYR A 55 8.55 -17.57 -0.18
CA TYR A 55 7.46 -17.68 -1.16
C TYR A 55 7.60 -16.63 -2.27
N PHE A 56 7.75 -15.36 -1.92
CA PHE A 56 7.92 -14.28 -2.89
C PHE A 56 9.18 -14.43 -3.74
N LEU A 57 10.29 -14.87 -3.16
CA LEU A 57 11.53 -15.15 -3.90
C LEU A 57 11.32 -16.26 -4.94
N ILE A 58 10.70 -17.37 -4.55
CA ILE A 58 10.42 -18.48 -5.48
C ILE A 58 9.47 -18.01 -6.58
N MET A 59 8.40 -17.28 -6.23
CA MET A 59 7.43 -16.78 -7.18
C MET A 59 8.04 -15.79 -8.18
N ASP A 60 8.95 -14.91 -7.74
CA ASP A 60 9.69 -14.02 -8.64
C ASP A 60 10.60 -14.80 -9.61
N ILE A 61 11.29 -15.84 -9.14
CA ILE A 61 12.10 -16.69 -10.02
C ILE A 61 11.21 -17.32 -11.10
N LEU A 62 10.03 -17.82 -10.73
CA LEU A 62 9.06 -18.39 -11.68
C LEU A 62 8.52 -17.33 -12.64
N LEU A 63 8.18 -16.15 -12.13
CA LEU A 63 7.70 -14.99 -12.89
C LEU A 63 8.70 -14.60 -13.98
N PHE A 64 9.95 -14.34 -13.61
CA PHE A 64 10.97 -13.90 -14.57
C PHE A 64 11.45 -15.02 -15.49
N LYS A 65 11.41 -16.28 -15.05
CA LYS A 65 11.68 -17.43 -15.93
C LYS A 65 10.62 -17.55 -17.02
N ARG A 66 9.35 -17.34 -16.67
CA ARG A 66 8.24 -17.34 -17.64
C ARG A 66 8.29 -16.11 -18.54
N PHE A 67 8.56 -14.93 -17.98
CA PHE A 67 8.74 -13.69 -18.72
C PHE A 67 9.77 -13.82 -19.85
N ALA A 68 10.91 -14.46 -19.58
CA ALA A 68 11.97 -14.67 -20.58
C ALA A 68 11.55 -15.49 -21.82
N GLN A 69 10.36 -16.13 -21.80
CA GLN A 69 9.86 -16.99 -22.87
C GLN A 69 8.73 -16.37 -23.68
N ILE A 70 8.27 -15.16 -23.32
CA ILE A 70 7.08 -14.54 -23.92
C ILE A 70 7.40 -13.22 -24.62
N GLN A 71 6.45 -12.70 -25.39
CA GLN A 71 6.49 -11.35 -25.94
C GLN A 71 5.35 -10.53 -25.32
N LEU A 72 5.69 -9.44 -24.63
CA LEU A 72 4.72 -8.61 -23.91
C LEU A 72 3.59 -8.10 -24.79
N SER A 73 3.91 -7.64 -26.00
CA SER A 73 2.93 -7.12 -26.97
C SER A 73 1.87 -8.14 -27.43
N GLN A 74 2.11 -9.43 -27.21
CA GLN A 74 1.14 -10.50 -27.51
C GLN A 74 0.46 -11.04 -26.24
N ASP A 75 1.23 -11.22 -25.16
CA ASP A 75 0.73 -11.85 -23.93
C ASP A 75 -0.19 -10.92 -23.12
N SER A 76 -0.06 -9.59 -23.27
CA SER A 76 -0.95 -8.61 -22.60
C SER A 76 -2.37 -8.54 -23.18
N SER A 77 -2.71 -9.41 -24.13
CA SER A 77 -4.04 -9.49 -24.75
C SER A 77 -5.10 -10.06 -23.79
N VAL A 78 -6.37 -9.83 -24.13
CA VAL A 78 -7.53 -10.31 -23.34
C VAL A 78 -7.51 -11.84 -23.29
N GLY A 79 -7.70 -12.40 -22.09
CA GLY A 79 -7.77 -13.84 -21.89
C GLY A 79 -9.01 -14.47 -22.48
N ARG A 80 -8.95 -15.77 -22.78
CA ARG A 80 -10.14 -16.50 -23.27
C ARG A 80 -11.19 -16.59 -22.18
N GLU A 81 -12.47 -16.75 -22.51
CA GLU A 81 -13.54 -16.78 -21.49
C GLU A 81 -13.44 -17.99 -20.55
N ASP A 82 -12.90 -19.11 -21.02
CA ASP A 82 -12.76 -20.38 -20.30
C ASP A 82 -11.43 -20.53 -19.54
N GLU A 83 -10.53 -19.54 -19.65
CA GLU A 83 -9.20 -19.62 -19.09
C GLU A 83 -9.18 -19.48 -17.55
N VAL A 84 -8.45 -20.37 -16.88
CA VAL A 84 -8.27 -20.28 -15.42
C VAL A 84 -7.18 -19.27 -15.13
N TYR A 85 -7.46 -18.32 -14.23
CA TYR A 85 -6.47 -17.31 -13.82
C TYR A 85 -5.20 -17.96 -13.28
N SER A 86 -4.05 -17.46 -13.71
CA SER A 86 -2.75 -17.77 -13.12
C SER A 86 -1.91 -16.49 -12.99
N PRO A 87 -1.17 -16.31 -11.86
CA PRO A 87 -0.26 -15.18 -11.70
C PRO A 87 0.95 -15.21 -12.65
N LEU A 88 1.09 -16.30 -13.44
CA LEU A 88 2.17 -16.53 -14.39
C LEU A 88 1.67 -16.57 -15.86
N THR A 89 0.50 -15.97 -16.12
CA THR A 89 -0.13 -15.85 -17.45
C THR A 89 -0.64 -14.44 -17.64
N HIS A 90 -0.79 -13.98 -18.90
CA HIS A 90 -1.24 -12.62 -19.24
C HIS A 90 -0.36 -11.53 -18.63
N PHE A 91 0.93 -11.62 -18.91
CA PHE A 91 1.89 -10.62 -18.47
C PHE A 91 1.60 -9.28 -19.13
N SER A 92 1.40 -8.28 -18.29
CA SER A 92 1.50 -6.88 -18.68
C SER A 92 2.65 -6.22 -17.94
N VAL A 93 3.10 -5.08 -18.46
CA VAL A 93 4.02 -4.17 -17.77
C VAL A 93 3.51 -3.87 -16.36
N LYS A 94 2.22 -3.55 -16.21
CA LYS A 94 1.59 -3.30 -14.90
C LYS A 94 1.79 -4.48 -13.95
N GLY A 95 1.54 -5.70 -14.40
CA GLY A 95 1.73 -6.91 -13.58
C GLY A 95 3.21 -7.19 -13.22
N LEU A 96 4.13 -6.90 -14.13
CA LEU A 96 5.58 -7.06 -13.89
C LEU A 96 6.11 -6.04 -12.87
N LEU A 97 5.57 -4.81 -12.89
CA LEU A 97 5.96 -3.73 -11.98
C LEU A 97 5.24 -3.74 -10.63
N ASN A 98 4.15 -4.51 -10.49
CA ASN A 98 3.42 -4.67 -9.22
C ASN A 98 4.30 -5.25 -8.11
N ASP A 99 4.04 -4.82 -6.88
CA ASP A 99 4.71 -5.36 -5.69
C ASP A 99 4.30 -6.81 -5.40
N HIS A 100 5.14 -7.53 -4.65
CA HIS A 100 4.97 -8.96 -4.43
C HIS A 100 3.63 -9.35 -3.79
N PRO A 101 3.17 -8.71 -2.69
CA PRO A 101 1.84 -8.98 -2.14
C PRO A 101 0.73 -8.79 -3.17
N SER A 102 0.74 -7.69 -3.92
CA SER A 102 -0.29 -7.42 -4.92
C SER A 102 -0.29 -8.47 -6.03
N GLN A 103 0.87 -8.78 -6.58
CA GLN A 103 1.01 -9.71 -7.71
C GLN A 103 0.71 -11.17 -7.34
N PHE A 104 1.11 -11.62 -6.15
CA PHE A 104 1.08 -13.06 -5.80
C PHE A 104 0.05 -13.45 -4.75
N ILE A 105 -0.60 -12.48 -4.11
CA ILE A 105 -1.62 -12.74 -3.09
C ILE A 105 -2.90 -12.01 -3.43
N VAL A 106 -2.86 -10.67 -3.52
CA VAL A 106 -4.07 -9.86 -3.65
C VAL A 106 -4.78 -10.11 -4.98
N VAL A 107 -4.12 -9.84 -6.11
CA VAL A 107 -4.74 -10.03 -7.45
C VAL A 107 -5.19 -11.47 -7.66
N PRO A 108 -4.38 -12.51 -7.38
CA PRO A 108 -4.86 -13.89 -7.49
C PRO A 108 -6.10 -14.16 -6.64
N SER A 109 -6.13 -13.68 -5.40
CA SER A 109 -7.26 -13.91 -4.53
C SER A 109 -8.54 -13.20 -5.01
N THR A 110 -8.45 -12.00 -5.59
CA THR A 110 -9.63 -11.30 -6.13
C THR A 110 -10.16 -11.97 -7.39
N GLU A 111 -9.27 -12.41 -8.29
CA GLU A 111 -9.63 -13.15 -9.51
C GLU A 111 -10.29 -14.51 -9.17
N TYR A 112 -9.74 -15.27 -8.22
CA TYR A 112 -10.36 -16.52 -7.77
C TYR A 112 -11.70 -16.29 -7.07
N VAL A 113 -11.80 -15.27 -6.21
CA VAL A 113 -13.05 -14.96 -5.51
C VAL A 113 -14.14 -14.56 -6.49
N ASP A 114 -13.83 -13.73 -7.50
CA ASP A 114 -14.80 -13.41 -8.55
C ASP A 114 -15.20 -14.65 -9.36
N SER A 115 -14.24 -15.52 -9.72
CA SER A 115 -14.54 -16.76 -10.45
C SER A 115 -15.46 -17.73 -9.69
N ILE A 116 -15.35 -17.78 -8.36
CA ILE A 116 -16.11 -18.69 -7.49
C ILE A 116 -17.48 -18.09 -7.12
N LEU A 117 -17.51 -16.83 -6.72
CA LEU A 117 -18.72 -16.17 -6.23
C LEU A 117 -19.53 -15.52 -7.36
N GLY A 118 -18.91 -15.24 -8.49
CA GLY A 118 -19.50 -14.58 -9.65
C GLY A 118 -19.97 -13.17 -9.32
N PHE A 119 -19.15 -12.36 -8.63
CA PHE A 119 -19.52 -10.98 -8.30
C PHE A 119 -19.77 -10.15 -9.55
N SER A 120 -18.96 -10.36 -10.59
CA SER A 120 -19.12 -9.81 -11.93
C SER A 120 -20.48 -10.06 -12.57
N ASN A 121 -21.12 -11.19 -12.26
CA ASN A 121 -22.43 -11.60 -12.79
C ASN A 121 -23.62 -11.24 -11.87
N ARG A 122 -23.38 -10.55 -10.75
CA ARG A 122 -24.39 -10.14 -9.77
C ARG A 122 -24.62 -8.62 -9.82
N PHE A 123 -25.58 -8.14 -9.01
CA PHE A 123 -25.90 -6.71 -8.87
C PHE A 123 -24.83 -5.87 -8.15
N ILE A 124 -23.64 -6.42 -7.87
CA ILE A 124 -22.55 -5.69 -7.21
C ILE A 124 -21.72 -5.01 -8.29
N THR A 125 -21.74 -3.68 -8.31
CA THR A 125 -20.97 -2.87 -9.25
C THR A 125 -19.57 -2.56 -8.68
N PRO A 126 -18.57 -2.30 -9.54
CA PRO A 126 -17.27 -1.81 -9.11
C PRO A 126 -17.39 -0.61 -8.16
N ASP A 127 -18.22 0.38 -8.50
CA ASP A 127 -18.44 1.57 -7.66
C ASP A 127 -18.87 1.23 -6.22
N VAL A 128 -19.74 0.22 -6.03
CA VAL A 128 -20.19 -0.21 -4.69
C VAL A 128 -19.02 -0.81 -3.88
N ILE A 129 -18.15 -1.56 -4.55
CA ILE A 129 -16.90 -2.05 -3.95
C ILE A 129 -15.99 -0.86 -3.65
N SER A 130 -15.93 0.14 -4.55
CA SER A 130 -15.16 1.37 -4.36
C SER A 130 -15.57 2.12 -3.08
N TYR A 131 -16.87 2.32 -2.88
CA TYR A 131 -17.42 2.89 -1.64
C TYR A 131 -17.08 2.06 -0.39
N SER A 132 -17.05 0.74 -0.52
CA SER A 132 -16.79 -0.17 0.59
C SER A 132 -15.33 -0.08 1.06
N HIS A 133 -14.37 0.00 0.15
CA HIS A 133 -12.96 0.14 0.53
C HIS A 133 -12.65 1.54 1.08
N LEU A 134 -13.32 2.60 0.61
CA LEU A 134 -13.26 3.93 1.25
C LEU A 134 -13.69 3.88 2.73
N LEU A 135 -14.82 3.24 3.02
CA LEU A 135 -15.31 3.06 4.38
C LEU A 135 -14.33 2.26 5.24
N CYS A 136 -13.77 1.18 4.68
CA CYS A 136 -12.73 0.40 5.36
C CYS A 136 -11.49 1.25 5.66
N GLY A 137 -11.06 2.10 4.73
CA GLY A 137 -9.94 3.04 4.93
C GLY A 137 -10.18 4.02 6.06
N PHE A 138 -11.40 4.58 6.17
CA PHE A 138 -11.78 5.46 7.27
C PHE A 138 -11.72 4.75 8.63
N ILE A 139 -12.34 3.57 8.73
CA ILE A 139 -12.36 2.77 9.96
C ILE A 139 -10.94 2.33 10.32
N ALA A 140 -10.15 1.85 9.36
CA ALA A 140 -8.77 1.46 9.57
C ALA A 140 -7.95 2.62 10.13
N GLY A 141 -8.00 3.81 9.51
CA GLY A 141 -7.34 5.00 10.02
C GLY A 141 -7.70 5.30 11.48
N LYS A 142 -8.97 5.11 11.85
CA LYS A 142 -9.43 5.33 13.22
C LYS A 142 -8.77 4.37 14.23
N PHE A 143 -8.62 3.10 13.86
CA PHE A 143 -7.89 2.11 14.66
C PHE A 143 -6.40 2.42 14.75
N LEU A 144 -5.80 2.90 13.65
CA LEU A 144 -4.39 3.31 13.60
C LEU A 144 -4.09 4.50 14.52
N ALA A 145 -5.06 5.39 14.76
CA ALA A 145 -4.97 6.51 15.69
C ALA A 145 -5.00 6.12 17.19
N SER A 146 -5.11 4.82 17.52
CA SER A 146 -5.16 4.34 18.91
C SER A 146 -3.78 4.26 19.55
N ASN A 147 -3.73 4.43 20.88
CA ASN A 147 -2.52 4.23 21.67
C ASN A 147 -2.22 2.75 21.94
N HIS A 148 -3.20 1.87 21.83
CA HIS A 148 -3.00 0.44 22.02
C HIS A 148 -2.47 -0.21 20.74
N LEU A 149 -1.40 -1.01 20.88
CA LEU A 149 -0.79 -1.70 19.74
C LEU A 149 -1.75 -2.69 19.08
N LEU A 150 -2.60 -3.38 19.86
CA LEU A 150 -3.59 -4.32 19.33
C LEU A 150 -4.57 -3.61 18.38
N ASP A 151 -5.10 -2.46 18.78
CA ASP A 151 -6.00 -1.67 17.92
C ASP A 151 -5.29 -1.27 16.62
N ARG A 152 -4.03 -0.81 16.70
CA ARG A 152 -3.26 -0.46 15.50
C ARG A 152 -3.06 -1.64 14.58
N ARG A 153 -2.80 -2.85 15.11
CA ARG A 153 -2.68 -4.07 14.32
C ARG A 153 -3.99 -4.45 13.65
N ILE A 154 -5.12 -4.31 14.34
CA ILE A 154 -6.46 -4.47 13.73
C ILE A 154 -6.65 -3.45 12.60
N GLY A 155 -6.24 -2.19 12.83
CA GLY A 155 -6.24 -1.14 11.82
C GLY A 155 -5.42 -1.51 10.58
N VAL A 156 -4.23 -2.11 10.76
CA VAL A 156 -3.42 -2.62 9.65
C VAL A 156 -4.16 -3.70 8.88
N MET A 157 -4.72 -4.71 9.56
CA MET A 157 -5.48 -5.78 8.89
C MET A 157 -6.71 -5.25 8.13
N LEU A 158 -7.42 -4.26 8.68
CA LEU A 158 -8.53 -3.60 8.00
C LEU A 158 -8.05 -2.78 6.78
N TYR A 159 -6.85 -2.21 6.85
CA TYR A 159 -6.27 -1.47 5.74
C TYR A 159 -5.83 -2.41 4.60
N GLU A 160 -5.25 -3.56 4.93
CA GLU A 160 -4.94 -4.62 3.96
C GLU A 160 -6.22 -5.17 3.30
N PHE A 161 -7.28 -5.35 4.09
CA PHE A 161 -8.59 -5.73 3.53
C PHE A 161 -9.16 -4.64 2.61
N ARG A 162 -8.94 -3.36 2.94
CA ARG A 162 -9.26 -2.24 2.05
C ARG A 162 -8.48 -2.35 0.73
N THR A 163 -7.19 -2.65 0.75
CA THR A 163 -6.38 -2.85 -0.47
C THR A 163 -6.86 -4.05 -1.28
N TRP A 164 -7.32 -5.10 -0.60
CA TRP A 164 -7.93 -6.24 -1.26
C TRP A 164 -9.23 -5.88 -1.99
N LEU A 165 -10.09 -5.06 -1.37
CA LEU A 165 -11.33 -4.57 -1.99
C LEU A 165 -11.07 -3.64 -3.18
N ASP A 166 -10.07 -2.75 -3.06
CA ASP A 166 -9.58 -1.90 -4.16
C ASP A 166 -9.16 -2.78 -5.36
N SER A 167 -8.35 -3.82 -5.15
CA SER A 167 -8.05 -4.75 -6.25
C SER A 167 -9.28 -5.50 -6.80
N LEU A 168 -10.29 -5.79 -5.97
CA LEU A 168 -11.49 -6.50 -6.38
C LEU A 168 -12.37 -5.67 -7.32
N ASP A 169 -12.47 -4.35 -7.13
CA ASP A 169 -13.30 -3.50 -7.98
C ASP A 169 -12.81 -3.50 -9.43
N GLY A 170 -11.49 -3.46 -9.63
CA GLY A 170 -10.86 -3.54 -10.93
C GLY A 170 -11.07 -4.91 -11.57
N THR A 171 -11.03 -5.99 -10.78
CA THR A 171 -11.33 -7.35 -11.25
C THR A 171 -12.77 -7.47 -11.74
N VAL A 172 -13.73 -7.00 -10.95
CA VAL A 172 -15.16 -6.99 -11.32
C VAL A 172 -15.40 -6.12 -12.56
N TYR A 173 -14.78 -4.94 -12.63
CA TYR A 173 -14.88 -4.06 -13.80
C TYR A 173 -14.35 -4.75 -15.08
N ARG A 174 -13.16 -5.37 -15.01
CA ARG A 174 -12.57 -6.06 -16.16
C ARG A 174 -13.45 -7.21 -16.64
N ALA A 175 -14.01 -7.98 -15.72
CA ALA A 175 -14.94 -9.05 -16.05
C ALA A 175 -16.21 -8.52 -16.73
N GLN A 176 -16.83 -7.48 -16.19
CA GLN A 176 -18.05 -6.86 -16.76
C GLN A 176 -17.81 -6.17 -18.10
N ALA A 177 -16.62 -5.60 -18.32
CA ALA A 177 -16.25 -4.92 -19.56
C ALA A 177 -15.77 -5.87 -20.68
N GLY A 178 -15.73 -7.19 -20.44
CA GLY A 178 -15.16 -8.15 -21.40
C GLY A 178 -13.65 -8.00 -21.59
N LEU A 179 -12.96 -7.39 -20.61
CA LEU A 179 -11.51 -7.15 -20.59
C LEU A 179 -10.81 -8.07 -19.59
N ARG A 180 -11.34 -9.28 -19.40
CA ARG A 180 -10.82 -10.24 -18.42
C ARG A 180 -9.35 -10.55 -18.69
N LEU A 181 -8.55 -10.59 -17.63
CA LEU A 181 -7.09 -10.80 -17.68
C LEU A 181 -6.29 -9.73 -18.44
N LYS A 182 -6.92 -8.62 -18.87
CA LYS A 182 -6.22 -7.49 -19.47
C LYS A 182 -5.90 -6.44 -18.40
N TYR A 183 -4.64 -6.40 -17.98
CA TYR A 183 -4.16 -5.51 -16.92
C TYR A 183 -3.66 -4.17 -17.47
N HIS A 184 -4.57 -3.37 -18.02
CA HIS A 184 -4.33 -2.02 -18.51
C HIS A 184 -5.24 -1.00 -17.80
N SER A 185 -4.72 0.17 -17.45
CA SER A 185 -5.49 1.21 -16.76
C SER A 185 -6.34 2.00 -17.77
N ASN A 186 -7.67 1.94 -17.65
CA ASN A 186 -8.56 2.73 -18.51
C ASN A 186 -8.85 4.11 -17.90
N HIS A 187 -7.89 5.04 -18.07
CA HIS A 187 -7.91 6.40 -17.52
C HIS A 187 -9.09 7.27 -17.99
N SER A 188 -9.82 6.84 -19.02
CA SER A 188 -10.96 7.57 -19.58
C SER A 188 -12.32 7.21 -18.96
N SER A 189 -12.37 6.17 -18.12
CA SER A 189 -13.63 5.69 -17.51
C SER A 189 -14.00 6.46 -16.24
N SER A 190 -15.29 6.65 -15.98
CA SER A 190 -15.78 7.26 -14.74
C SER A 190 -15.43 6.43 -13.50
N GLY A 191 -15.43 5.10 -13.62
CA GLY A 191 -15.04 4.18 -12.55
C GLY A 191 -13.59 4.40 -12.10
N TYR A 192 -12.65 4.53 -13.04
CA TYR A 192 -11.24 4.83 -12.72
C TYR A 192 -11.07 6.14 -11.94
N PHE A 193 -11.88 7.16 -12.25
CA PHE A 193 -11.83 8.43 -11.53
C PHE A 193 -12.37 8.32 -10.10
N ILE A 194 -13.48 7.57 -9.92
CA ILE A 194 -14.07 7.33 -8.59
C ILE A 194 -13.10 6.54 -7.71
N ASP A 195 -12.57 5.44 -8.24
CA ASP A 195 -11.56 4.59 -7.60
C ASP A 195 -10.35 5.42 -7.16
N SER A 196 -9.71 6.14 -8.08
CA SER A 196 -8.53 6.98 -7.79
C SER A 196 -8.78 8.04 -6.70
N ILE A 197 -9.98 8.64 -6.67
CA ILE A 197 -10.38 9.58 -5.61
C ILE A 197 -10.51 8.87 -4.27
N PHE A 198 -11.21 7.74 -4.23
CA PHE A 198 -11.40 6.97 -2.99
C PHE A 198 -10.08 6.43 -2.48
N ASP A 199 -9.17 6.10 -3.38
CA ASP A 199 -7.85 5.66 -3.05
C ASP A 199 -7.03 6.75 -2.36
N THR A 200 -7.08 7.96 -2.92
CA THR A 200 -6.50 9.17 -2.34
C THR A 200 -7.07 9.47 -0.96
N PHE A 201 -8.39 9.40 -0.79
CA PHE A 201 -9.03 9.62 0.51
C PHE A 201 -8.66 8.55 1.53
N GLY A 202 -8.57 7.29 1.12
CA GLY A 202 -8.11 6.22 2.00
C GLY A 202 -6.64 6.39 2.42
N GLY A 203 -5.77 6.87 1.52
CA GLY A 203 -4.41 7.29 1.85
C GLY A 203 -4.36 8.49 2.80
N PHE A 204 -5.28 9.44 2.64
CA PHE A 204 -5.45 10.56 3.56
C PHE A 204 -5.88 10.11 4.96
N PHE A 205 -6.83 9.16 5.06
CA PHE A 205 -7.24 8.58 6.35
C PHE A 205 -6.11 7.83 7.05
N LEU A 206 -5.24 7.14 6.31
CA LEU A 206 -4.01 6.55 6.86
C LEU A 206 -3.10 7.62 7.48
N CYS A 207 -2.83 8.70 6.73
CA CYS A 207 -2.00 9.80 7.21
C CYS A 207 -2.60 10.47 8.44
N LEU A 208 -3.92 10.71 8.47
CA LEU A 208 -4.60 11.22 9.67
C LEU A 208 -4.46 10.28 10.86
N GLY A 209 -4.64 8.97 10.65
CA GLY A 209 -4.48 7.95 11.69
C GLY A 209 -3.09 7.99 12.31
N ILE A 210 -2.05 8.02 11.47
CA ILE A 210 -0.65 8.15 11.87
C ILE A 210 -0.41 9.45 12.65
N PHE A 211 -0.87 10.60 12.13
CA PHE A 211 -0.68 11.90 12.75
C PHE A 211 -1.27 11.93 14.16
N TYR A 212 -2.52 11.50 14.33
CA TYR A 212 -3.18 11.51 15.63
C TYR A 212 -2.57 10.51 16.61
N TYR A 213 -2.08 9.36 16.14
CA TYR A 213 -1.28 8.45 16.96
C TYR A 213 0.01 9.13 17.46
N LEU A 214 0.78 9.76 16.57
CA LEU A 214 2.01 10.46 16.96
C LEU A 214 1.73 11.61 17.92
N LYS A 215 0.65 12.38 17.69
CA LYS A 215 0.22 13.46 18.57
C LYS A 215 -0.10 12.96 19.97
N LYS A 216 -0.77 11.81 20.10
CA LYS A 216 -1.06 11.19 21.41
C LYS A 216 0.19 10.62 22.08
N ARG A 217 1.14 10.06 21.31
CA ARG A 217 2.34 9.40 21.85
C ARG A 217 3.47 10.37 22.19
N PHE A 218 3.68 11.41 21.38
CA PHE A 218 4.85 12.31 21.47
C PHE A 218 4.48 13.81 21.56
N GLY A 219 3.19 14.15 21.69
CA GLY A 219 2.76 15.54 21.81
C GLY A 219 3.22 16.20 23.11
N VAL A 220 3.57 17.49 23.04
CA VAL A 220 3.93 18.31 24.20
C VAL A 220 2.79 18.30 25.22
N GLY A 221 3.08 17.90 26.46
CA GLY A 221 2.12 17.86 27.58
C GLY A 221 1.59 16.48 27.97
N HIS A 222 1.87 15.41 27.21
CA HIS A 222 1.44 14.04 27.55
C HIS A 222 2.48 13.19 28.29
N GLY A 223 3.75 13.59 28.26
CA GLY A 223 4.80 12.92 29.02
C GLY A 223 4.57 12.95 30.55
N GLU A 224 3.95 14.02 31.06
CA GLU A 224 3.59 14.14 32.49
C GLU A 224 2.37 13.29 32.88
N LEU A 225 1.39 13.13 31.98
CA LEU A 225 0.18 12.34 32.24
C LEU A 225 0.46 10.83 32.22
N GLN A 226 1.30 10.34 31.31
CA GLN A 226 1.74 8.94 31.36
C GLN A 226 2.61 8.66 32.58
N ALA A 227 3.57 9.53 32.91
CA ALA A 227 4.40 9.37 34.11
C ALA A 227 3.59 9.39 35.42
N ASN A 228 2.51 10.18 35.50
CA ASN A 228 1.63 10.22 36.66
C ASN A 228 0.63 9.05 36.73
N GLY A 229 0.21 8.49 35.59
CA GLY A 229 -0.65 7.30 35.55
C GLY A 229 0.03 6.04 36.08
N TYR A 230 1.34 5.88 35.87
CA TYR A 230 2.11 4.79 36.45
C TYR A 230 2.35 4.96 37.96
N LYS A 231 2.48 6.20 38.46
CA LYS A 231 2.59 6.49 39.90
C LYS A 231 1.30 6.24 40.68
N LEU A 232 0.13 6.37 40.04
CA LEU A 232 -1.15 6.13 40.70
C LEU A 232 -1.45 4.63 40.91
N HIS A 233 -0.73 3.72 40.23
CA HIS A 233 -0.90 2.27 40.37
C HIS A 233 0.11 1.61 41.33
N SER A 234 1.09 2.35 41.85
CA SER A 234 2.05 1.85 42.83
C SER A 234 1.71 2.34 44.25
N ASN A 235 0.55 1.94 44.77
CA ASN A 235 0.30 1.98 46.22
C ASN A 235 0.85 0.71 46.87
N ILE A 236 2.18 0.51 46.78
CA ILE A 236 2.90 -0.51 47.55
C ILE A 236 3.86 0.25 48.48
N PRO A 237 3.77 0.08 49.81
CA PRO A 237 4.60 0.85 50.74
C PRO A 237 6.05 0.34 50.72
N ASP A 238 6.96 1.30 50.64
CA ASP A 238 8.37 1.27 51.07
C ASP A 238 9.13 -0.06 50.97
N ALA A 239 9.78 -0.27 49.83
CA ALA A 239 11.02 -1.04 49.78
C ALA A 239 11.99 -0.36 48.81
N VAL A 240 13.01 0.28 49.38
CA VAL A 240 14.31 0.68 48.81
C VAL A 240 14.37 0.62 47.28
N VAL A 241 13.95 1.71 46.64
CA VAL A 241 14.22 1.96 45.23
C VAL A 241 15.70 2.30 45.11
N THR A 242 16.51 1.30 44.77
CA THR A 242 17.78 1.54 44.07
C THR A 242 17.46 2.39 42.85
N LEU A 243 17.90 3.66 42.91
CA LEU A 243 17.91 4.60 41.81
C LEU A 243 18.76 4.03 40.66
N ASP A 244 18.12 3.23 39.81
CA ASP A 244 18.65 2.98 38.48
C ASP A 244 18.29 4.21 37.65
N ASN A 245 19.34 4.97 37.36
CA ASN A 245 19.32 6.30 36.78
C ASN A 245 19.13 6.22 35.26
N ASP A 246 18.16 5.44 34.78
CA ASP A 246 17.87 5.31 33.36
C ASP A 246 16.86 6.38 32.94
N ARG A 247 17.41 7.57 32.66
CA ARG A 247 16.70 8.70 32.07
C ARG A 247 16.17 8.30 30.69
N THR A 248 15.00 7.66 30.62
CA THR A 248 14.19 7.72 29.41
C THR A 248 13.63 9.13 29.30
N THR A 249 14.41 10.03 28.69
CA THR A 249 13.92 11.33 28.24
C THR A 249 12.70 11.08 27.36
N THR A 250 11.50 11.41 27.84
CA THR A 250 10.27 11.32 27.06
C THR A 250 10.36 12.34 25.93
N GLU A 251 10.80 11.89 24.74
CA GLU A 251 10.91 12.72 23.55
C GLU A 251 9.54 13.35 23.27
N SER A 252 9.45 14.67 23.38
CA SER A 252 8.25 15.44 23.10
C SER A 252 8.51 16.34 21.90
N TYR A 253 7.61 16.32 20.92
CA TYR A 253 7.74 17.09 19.69
C TYR A 253 6.56 18.05 19.52
N SER A 254 6.82 19.19 18.88
CA SER A 254 5.76 20.15 18.55
C SER A 254 4.76 19.54 17.55
N GLU A 255 3.49 19.91 17.66
CA GLU A 255 2.44 19.43 16.75
C GLU A 255 2.76 19.76 15.28
N ARG A 256 3.33 20.95 15.02
CA ARG A 256 3.77 21.35 13.67
C ARG A 256 4.81 20.41 13.11
N TYR A 257 5.75 19.94 13.93
CA TYR A 257 6.77 18.99 13.52
C TYR A 257 6.19 17.61 13.20
N LEU A 258 5.28 17.11 14.03
CA LEU A 258 4.59 15.82 13.81
C LEU A 258 3.71 15.87 12.55
N LEU A 259 3.01 16.99 12.34
CA LEU A 259 2.21 17.24 11.14
C LEU A 259 3.12 17.25 9.90
N TRP A 260 4.24 17.96 9.96
CA TRP A 260 5.20 18.02 8.86
C TRP A 260 5.76 16.64 8.49
N LYS A 261 6.15 15.83 9.48
CA LYS A 261 6.63 14.46 9.24
C LYS A 261 5.56 13.58 8.59
N THR A 262 4.32 13.68 9.05
CA THR A 262 3.22 12.90 8.48
C THR A 262 2.84 13.37 7.08
N PHE A 263 2.82 14.69 6.86
CA PHE A 263 2.62 15.29 5.54
C PHE A 263 3.70 14.86 4.55
N LEU A 264 4.98 14.88 4.96
CA LEU A 264 6.09 14.45 4.13
C LEU A 264 5.97 12.99 3.72
N PHE A 265 5.51 12.12 4.64
CA PHE A 265 5.19 10.74 4.30
C PHE A 265 4.08 10.66 3.25
N GLY A 266 2.97 11.37 3.44
CA GLY A 266 1.89 11.42 2.45
C GLY A 266 2.37 11.91 1.08
N LEU A 267 3.23 12.93 1.04
CA LEU A 267 3.86 13.42 -0.17
C LEU A 267 4.76 12.35 -0.82
N SER A 268 5.59 11.66 -0.03
CA SER A 268 6.45 10.59 -0.54
C SER A 268 5.66 9.44 -1.15
N LEU A 269 4.52 9.07 -0.54
CA LEU A 269 3.62 8.04 -1.05
C LEU A 269 2.95 8.48 -2.35
N ALA A 270 2.47 9.73 -2.42
CA ALA A 270 1.86 10.28 -3.63
C ALA A 270 2.86 10.36 -4.80
N VAL A 271 4.10 10.79 -4.53
CA VAL A 271 5.16 10.83 -5.56
C VAL A 271 5.54 9.41 -6.00
N ALA A 272 5.71 8.46 -5.07
CA ALA A 272 6.01 7.07 -5.41
C ALA A 272 4.90 6.45 -6.28
N GLY A 273 3.64 6.65 -5.91
CA GLY A 273 2.48 6.21 -6.69
C GLY A 273 2.43 6.84 -8.07
N LYS A 274 2.62 8.17 -8.18
CA LYS A 274 2.55 8.85 -9.47
C LYS A 274 3.71 8.51 -10.40
N CYS A 275 4.93 8.41 -9.87
CA CYS A 275 6.10 8.01 -10.65
C CYS A 275 5.97 6.56 -11.15
N TRP A 276 5.42 5.66 -10.33
CA TRP A 276 5.15 4.29 -10.75
C TRP A 276 4.07 4.22 -11.85
N ASP A 277 2.97 4.96 -11.70
CA ASP A 277 1.89 5.06 -12.70
C ASP A 277 2.41 5.57 -14.06
N LEU A 278 3.23 6.62 -14.04
CA LEU A 278 3.89 7.14 -15.24
C LEU A 278 4.86 6.13 -15.85
N ALA A 279 5.66 5.44 -15.02
CA ALA A 279 6.57 4.42 -15.52
C ALA A 279 5.83 3.26 -16.19
N VAL A 280 4.72 2.81 -15.61
CA VAL A 280 3.86 1.78 -16.20
C VAL A 280 3.32 2.23 -17.56
N ASP A 281 2.82 3.47 -17.66
CA ASP A 281 2.32 4.01 -18.94
C ASP A 281 3.42 4.08 -20.00
N ASP A 282 4.58 4.68 -19.66
CA ASP A 282 5.73 4.80 -20.57
C ASP A 282 6.22 3.42 -21.05
N PHE A 283 6.37 2.46 -20.14
CA PHE A 283 6.78 1.10 -20.50
C PHE A 283 5.72 0.38 -21.33
N THR A 284 4.43 0.59 -21.06
CA THR A 284 3.34 0.00 -21.84
C THR A 284 3.38 0.52 -23.27
N ASN A 285 3.56 1.84 -23.44
CA ASN A 285 3.65 2.49 -24.75
C ASN A 285 4.84 2.01 -25.59
N VAL A 286 5.89 1.47 -24.96
CA VAL A 286 7.08 0.95 -25.66
C VAL A 286 7.05 -0.57 -25.84
N TYR A 287 6.79 -1.34 -24.79
CA TYR A 287 6.92 -2.80 -24.81
C TYR A 287 5.64 -3.56 -25.14
N GLU A 288 4.47 -2.94 -24.98
CA GLU A 288 3.20 -3.52 -25.41
C GLU A 288 2.74 -3.00 -26.78
N TYR A 289 3.52 -2.11 -27.40
CA TYR A 289 3.24 -1.61 -28.74
C TYR A 289 3.26 -2.74 -29.79
N GLN A 290 2.20 -2.82 -30.60
CA GLN A 290 2.06 -3.83 -31.64
C GLN A 290 2.49 -3.29 -33.02
N PHE A 291 3.65 -3.73 -33.50
CA PHE A 291 4.11 -3.42 -34.86
C PHE A 291 3.28 -4.17 -35.91
N LYS A 292 2.68 -3.45 -36.87
CA LYS A 292 1.75 -4.03 -37.86
C LYS A 292 2.41 -4.69 -39.08
N LYS A 293 3.70 -4.45 -39.36
CA LYS A 293 4.34 -4.87 -40.63
C LYS A 293 5.80 -5.33 -40.55
N GLU A 294 6.57 -4.98 -39.52
CA GLU A 294 8.02 -5.27 -39.47
C GLU A 294 8.37 -6.23 -38.33
N SER A 295 8.72 -7.47 -38.70
CA SER A 295 9.13 -8.50 -37.75
C SER A 295 10.44 -8.19 -37.04
N SER A 296 11.34 -7.40 -37.65
CA SER A 296 12.63 -7.02 -37.08
C SER A 296 12.49 -6.15 -35.82
N PHE A 297 11.60 -5.14 -35.84
CA PHE A 297 11.37 -4.27 -34.69
C PHE A 297 10.70 -5.00 -33.53
N SER A 298 9.81 -5.96 -33.81
CA SER A 298 9.20 -6.80 -32.77
C SER A 298 10.24 -7.70 -32.08
N THR A 299 11.19 -8.27 -32.83
CA THR A 299 12.31 -9.02 -32.24
C THR A 299 13.18 -8.11 -31.37
N MET A 300 13.55 -6.94 -31.88
CA MET A 300 14.38 -5.97 -31.14
C MET A 300 13.68 -5.47 -29.86
N GLN A 301 12.37 -5.19 -29.93
CA GLN A 301 11.55 -4.83 -28.77
C GLN A 301 11.60 -5.93 -27.71
N THR A 302 11.49 -7.20 -28.13
CA THR A 302 11.59 -8.36 -27.24
C THR A 302 12.98 -8.43 -26.59
N GLU A 303 14.05 -8.27 -27.37
CA GLU A 303 15.43 -8.26 -26.87
C GLU A 303 15.66 -7.16 -25.83
N TYR A 304 15.18 -5.93 -26.09
CA TYR A 304 15.26 -4.84 -25.12
C TYR A 304 14.42 -5.13 -23.87
N SER A 305 13.21 -5.69 -24.02
CA SER A 305 12.36 -6.02 -22.88
C SER A 305 12.99 -7.07 -21.95
N HIS A 306 13.80 -7.98 -22.52
CA HIS A 306 14.51 -9.04 -21.77
C HIS A 306 15.92 -8.65 -21.35
N SER A 307 16.36 -7.42 -21.65
CA SER A 307 17.69 -6.96 -21.29
C SER A 307 17.88 -6.90 -19.77
N HIS A 308 19.11 -7.13 -19.31
CA HIS A 308 19.43 -7.05 -17.87
C HIS A 308 19.09 -5.69 -17.27
N VAL A 309 19.22 -4.61 -18.05
CA VAL A 309 18.88 -3.25 -17.59
C VAL A 309 17.38 -3.14 -17.33
N THR A 310 16.54 -3.59 -18.27
CA THR A 310 15.07 -3.60 -18.10
C THR A 310 14.67 -4.40 -16.88
N LEU A 311 15.21 -5.61 -16.73
CA LEU A 311 14.90 -6.49 -15.60
C LEU A 311 15.26 -5.85 -14.25
N VAL A 312 16.41 -5.16 -14.17
CA VAL A 312 16.79 -4.43 -12.96
C VAL A 312 15.83 -3.27 -12.69
N ILE A 313 15.47 -2.48 -13.71
CA ILE A 313 14.52 -1.37 -13.55
C ILE A 313 13.14 -1.89 -13.11
N PHE A 314 12.63 -2.96 -13.74
CA PHE A 314 11.37 -3.60 -13.34
C PHE A 314 11.40 -4.04 -11.89
N TYR A 315 12.48 -4.72 -11.47
CA TYR A 315 12.62 -5.17 -10.10
C TYR A 315 12.69 -4.01 -9.09
N LEU A 316 13.40 -2.93 -9.42
CA LEU A 316 13.42 -1.72 -8.59
C LEU A 316 12.03 -1.09 -8.46
N TRP A 317 11.22 -1.09 -9.52
CA TRP A 317 9.84 -0.61 -9.45
C TRP A 317 8.94 -1.46 -8.54
N ARG A 318 9.15 -2.79 -8.50
CA ARG A 318 8.45 -3.67 -7.53
C ARG A 318 8.76 -3.30 -6.08
N LEU A 319 9.94 -2.75 -5.80
CA LEU A 319 10.36 -2.36 -4.44
C LEU A 319 9.99 -0.91 -4.08
N CYS A 320 10.00 0.00 -5.05
CA CYS A 320 9.82 1.43 -4.85
C CYS A 320 8.42 1.94 -5.23
N GLY A 321 7.54 1.07 -5.76
CA GLY A 321 6.17 1.43 -6.11
C GLY A 321 5.37 1.95 -4.91
N GLY A 322 4.33 2.76 -5.19
CA GLY A 322 3.47 3.34 -4.16
C GLY A 322 2.87 2.30 -3.22
N GLN A 323 2.42 1.16 -3.76
CA GLN A 323 1.87 0.06 -2.98
C GLN A 323 2.91 -0.61 -2.06
N SER A 324 4.16 -0.77 -2.53
CA SER A 324 5.27 -1.27 -1.71
C SER A 324 5.54 -0.34 -0.52
N VAL A 325 5.61 0.98 -0.78
CA VAL A 325 5.80 1.99 0.27
C VAL A 325 4.68 1.96 1.30
N LEU A 326 3.45 1.75 0.85
CA LEU A 326 2.27 1.58 1.71
C LEU A 326 2.42 0.34 2.60
N ASN A 327 2.77 -0.81 2.02
CA ASN A 327 2.98 -2.05 2.76
C ASN A 327 4.10 -1.90 3.81
N TYR A 328 5.18 -1.18 3.50
CA TYR A 328 6.26 -0.93 4.45
C TYR A 328 5.80 -0.12 5.67
N VAL A 329 4.96 0.90 5.50
CA VAL A 329 4.43 1.67 6.64
C VAL A 329 3.47 0.83 7.48
N LEU A 330 2.66 -0.03 6.85
CA LEU A 330 1.75 -0.93 7.54
C LEU A 330 2.51 -1.93 8.40
N ILE A 331 3.58 -2.53 7.88
CA ILE A 331 4.50 -3.38 8.64
C ILE A 331 5.13 -2.59 9.80
N ALA A 332 5.58 -1.36 9.56
CA ALA A 332 6.15 -0.51 10.60
C ALA A 332 5.14 -0.22 11.72
N ILE A 333 3.87 -0.01 11.39
CA ILE A 333 2.80 0.16 12.39
C ILE A 333 2.55 -1.14 13.16
N PHE A 334 2.48 -2.27 12.46
CA PHE A 334 2.27 -3.59 13.06
C PHE A 334 3.35 -3.95 14.09
N LEU A 335 4.60 -3.56 13.82
CA LEU A 335 5.78 -3.78 14.66
C LEU A 335 6.03 -2.70 15.72
N ASP A 336 5.15 -1.70 15.85
CA ASP A 336 5.32 -0.54 16.72
C ASP A 336 6.59 0.31 16.43
N LYS A 337 6.98 0.39 15.15
CA LYS A 337 8.15 1.14 14.65
C LYS A 337 7.78 2.32 13.74
N THR A 338 6.55 2.79 13.82
CA THR A 338 6.02 3.90 12.99
C THR A 338 6.89 5.16 13.07
N TRP A 339 7.38 5.51 14.27
CA TRP A 339 8.18 6.71 14.46
C TRP A 339 9.53 6.62 13.74
N GLN A 340 10.25 5.50 13.93
CA GLN A 340 11.53 5.25 13.27
C GLN A 340 11.37 5.24 11.75
N PHE A 341 10.29 4.66 11.24
CA PHE A 341 9.97 4.67 9.81
C PHE A 341 9.83 6.11 9.29
N LEU A 342 8.99 6.94 9.93
CA LEU A 342 8.70 8.31 9.48
C LEU A 342 9.87 9.29 9.61
N GLN A 343 10.86 8.98 10.45
CA GLN A 343 12.04 9.84 10.56
C GLN A 343 12.89 9.84 9.29
N TYR A 344 13.05 8.67 8.65
CA TYR A 344 14.04 8.47 7.57
C TYR A 344 13.41 8.06 6.23
N MET A 345 12.46 7.12 6.26
CA MET A 345 11.96 6.47 5.05
C MET A 345 11.26 7.41 4.06
N PRO A 346 10.49 8.44 4.48
CA PRO A 346 9.86 9.36 3.53
C PRO A 346 10.85 10.05 2.59
N TYR A 347 12.03 10.47 3.09
CA TYR A 347 13.04 11.11 2.25
C TYR A 347 13.70 10.12 1.29
N VAL A 348 13.97 8.91 1.77
CA VAL A 348 14.55 7.84 0.97
C VAL A 348 13.63 7.50 -0.20
N PHE A 349 12.34 7.27 0.06
CA PHE A 349 11.39 6.91 -0.99
C PHE A 349 11.07 8.05 -1.94
N LEU A 350 11.01 9.29 -1.44
CA LEU A 350 10.86 10.47 -2.30
C LEU A 350 12.02 10.56 -3.30
N GLY A 351 13.26 10.48 -2.82
CA GLY A 351 14.44 10.52 -3.69
C GLY A 351 14.54 9.30 -4.61
N ALA A 352 14.36 8.09 -4.07
CA ALA A 352 14.48 6.84 -4.82
C ALA A 352 13.45 6.75 -5.96
N SER A 353 12.18 7.08 -5.71
CA SER A 353 11.12 6.99 -6.73
C SER A 353 11.32 8.02 -7.83
N SER A 354 11.67 9.26 -7.49
CA SER A 354 11.93 10.31 -8.49
C SER A 354 13.17 10.00 -9.34
N LEU A 355 14.27 9.56 -8.72
CA LEU A 355 15.49 9.18 -9.45
C LEU A 355 15.26 7.96 -10.34
N LEU A 356 14.54 6.96 -9.85
CA LEU A 356 14.19 5.77 -10.63
C LEU A 356 13.33 6.12 -11.85
N TYR A 357 12.38 7.06 -11.70
CA TYR A 357 11.60 7.57 -12.83
C TYR A 357 12.45 8.32 -13.85
N ILE A 358 13.33 9.23 -13.40
CA ILE A 358 14.25 9.92 -14.31
C ILE A 358 15.13 8.91 -15.08
N ALA A 359 15.67 7.91 -14.40
CA ALA A 359 16.44 6.85 -15.02
C ALA A 359 15.60 6.04 -16.03
N THR A 360 14.34 5.76 -15.69
CA THR A 360 13.36 5.10 -16.58
C THR A 360 13.13 5.93 -17.85
N CYS A 361 12.88 7.23 -17.73
CA CYS A 361 12.68 8.10 -18.91
C CYS A 361 13.92 8.17 -19.80
N ILE A 362 15.11 8.30 -19.22
CA ILE A 362 16.37 8.33 -20.00
C ILE A 362 16.57 7.01 -20.73
N TYR A 363 16.33 5.88 -20.05
CA TYR A 363 16.44 4.55 -20.63
C TYR A 363 15.42 4.34 -21.76
N LEU A 364 14.16 4.65 -21.52
CA LEU A 364 13.10 4.49 -22.51
C LEU A 364 13.28 5.43 -23.71
N PHE A 365 13.79 6.64 -23.52
CA PHE A 365 14.14 7.51 -24.65
C PHE A 365 15.16 6.84 -25.59
N GLN A 366 16.16 6.15 -25.05
CA GLN A 366 17.14 5.40 -25.85
C GLN A 366 16.49 4.21 -26.58
N VAL A 367 15.64 3.46 -25.88
CA VAL A 367 14.94 2.30 -26.45
C VAL A 367 13.96 2.73 -27.55
N SER A 368 13.11 3.72 -27.29
CA SER A 368 12.16 4.26 -28.27
C SER A 368 12.87 4.81 -29.51
N SER A 369 13.97 5.55 -29.32
CA SER A 369 14.78 6.03 -30.44
C SER A 369 15.38 4.90 -31.28
N ALA A 370 15.73 3.76 -30.67
CA ALA A 370 16.23 2.58 -31.39
C ALA A 370 15.10 1.81 -32.10
N LEU A 371 13.89 1.83 -31.55
CA LEU A 371 12.68 1.19 -32.10
C LEU A 371 11.90 2.07 -33.07
N HIS A 372 12.32 3.32 -33.31
CA HIS A 372 11.61 4.32 -34.10
C HIS A 372 10.17 4.57 -33.65
N LEU A 373 9.95 4.56 -32.33
CA LEU A 373 8.74 5.02 -31.64
C LEU A 373 8.95 6.44 -31.13
#